data_AF-B1G3T5-F1
#
_entry.id   AF-B1G3T5-F1
#
_cell.length_a   1.000
_cell.length_b   1.000
_cell.length_c   1.000
_cell.angle_alpha   90.00
_cell.angle_beta   90.00
_cell.angle_gamma   90.00
#
_symmetry.space_group_name_H-M   'P 1'
#
loop_
_entity.id
_entity.type
_entity.pdbx_description
1 polymer ?
#
loop_
_entity_poly.entity_id
_entity_poly.type
_entity_poly.pdbx_seq_one_letter_code
_entity_poly.pdbx_strand_id
1 'polypeptide(L)'
;MKNPVLTKKLDAILSAYRLDGKVLPGISKVEEREALVAQIVDSVARIDYVKLIAKRPISLMRLDPKNAEMFDPLRAAIHHMRNGNVDEAFWLVFLFVVCGKHLTKGYGLLRMVYGAYNDKFTWTWEKFSKDPGQFTLWLHQHLDDIEAQKQDFPFGNHRKFESRRELDIVLKSYAEWIGPKRSHAAFIADAKAKAKCGNDPKKLFDYLYKKMKAVKQFGRAGKFDYLTMIGKVGLIDIEPPSAYMVGATGPERGARLLFSGAVDNKTYSKKELDVLAIQLGNALGVGMQVIEDSICNWQKSPAKYEPFRG
;
A
#
# COMPACT_ATOMS: atom_id res chain seq x y z
N MET A 1 -22.63 -12.11 3.23
CA MET A 1 -21.51 -11.42 2.54
C MET A 1 -21.63 -9.92 2.75
N LYS A 2 -20.50 -9.21 2.89
CA LYS A 2 -20.49 -7.74 2.88
C LYS A 2 -20.99 -7.28 1.49
N ASN A 3 -21.95 -6.36 1.38
CA ASN A 3 -22.49 -5.82 0.12
C ASN A 3 -23.03 -6.86 -0.91
N PRO A 4 -24.23 -7.44 -0.69
CA PRO A 4 -24.80 -8.47 -1.57
C PRO A 4 -25.11 -7.98 -2.99
N VAL A 5 -25.39 -6.68 -3.17
CA VAL A 5 -25.64 -6.08 -4.49
C VAL A 5 -24.38 -6.11 -5.33
N LEU A 6 -23.24 -5.69 -4.76
CA LEU A 6 -21.95 -5.72 -5.44
C LEU A 6 -21.52 -7.17 -5.73
N THR A 7 -21.69 -8.09 -4.77
CA THR A 7 -21.41 -9.51 -4.98
C THR A 7 -22.14 -10.06 -6.21
N LYS A 8 -23.46 -9.88 -6.28
CA LYS A 8 -24.27 -10.39 -7.40
C LYS A 8 -23.85 -9.79 -8.73
N LYS A 9 -23.54 -8.48 -8.77
CA LYS A 9 -23.04 -7.80 -9.96
C LYS A 9 -21.70 -8.39 -10.44
N LEU A 10 -20.74 -8.54 -9.54
CA LEU A 10 -19.41 -9.05 -9.88
C LEU A 10 -19.45 -10.50 -10.35
N ASP A 11 -20.24 -11.34 -9.67
CA ASP A 11 -20.42 -12.75 -10.05
C ASP A 11 -21.04 -12.88 -11.45
N ALA A 12 -22.05 -12.07 -11.77
CA ALA A 12 -22.64 -12.04 -13.10
C ALA A 12 -21.62 -11.65 -14.18
N ILE A 13 -20.80 -10.62 -13.92
CA ILE A 13 -19.75 -10.17 -14.86
C ILE A 13 -18.70 -11.27 -15.05
N LEU A 14 -18.18 -11.87 -13.98
CA LEU A 14 -17.16 -12.93 -14.07
C LEU A 14 -17.70 -14.19 -14.75
N SER A 15 -18.96 -14.55 -14.50
CA SER A 15 -19.62 -15.68 -15.15
C SER A 15 -19.78 -15.47 -16.66
N ALA A 16 -20.01 -14.22 -17.08
CA ALA A 16 -20.16 -13.84 -18.49
C ALA A 16 -18.83 -13.49 -19.18
N TYR A 17 -17.77 -13.16 -18.44
CA TYR A 17 -16.49 -12.73 -18.99
C TYR A 17 -15.87 -13.83 -19.85
N ARG A 18 -15.36 -13.45 -21.03
CA ARG A 18 -14.67 -14.36 -21.94
C ARG A 18 -13.32 -13.79 -22.34
N LEU A 19 -12.30 -14.64 -22.31
CA LEU A 19 -10.99 -14.39 -22.90
C LEU A 19 -10.88 -15.29 -24.13
N ASP A 20 -10.75 -14.69 -25.31
CA ASP A 20 -10.71 -15.40 -26.60
C ASP A 20 -11.88 -16.39 -26.79
N GLY A 21 -13.08 -15.95 -26.41
CA GLY A 21 -14.32 -16.74 -26.49
C GLY A 21 -14.47 -17.84 -25.42
N LYS A 22 -13.48 -18.01 -24.52
CA LYS A 22 -13.49 -19.03 -23.48
C LYS A 22 -13.71 -18.43 -22.09
N VAL A 23 -14.27 -19.23 -21.19
CA VAL A 23 -14.32 -18.88 -19.76
C VAL A 23 -12.91 -18.73 -19.19
N LEU A 24 -12.76 -17.92 -18.14
CA LEU A 24 -11.47 -17.76 -17.46
C LEU A 24 -11.06 -19.10 -16.81
N PRO A 25 -9.90 -19.68 -17.18
CA PRO A 25 -9.52 -21.01 -16.70
C PRO A 25 -9.41 -21.11 -15.17
N GLY A 26 -8.93 -20.06 -14.51
CA GLY A 26 -8.71 -20.08 -13.05
C GLY A 26 -9.98 -20.01 -12.21
N ILE A 27 -11.13 -19.71 -12.81
CA ILE A 27 -12.44 -19.65 -12.14
C ILE A 27 -13.47 -20.53 -12.85
N SER A 28 -13.00 -21.66 -13.38
CA SER A 28 -13.85 -22.63 -14.08
C SER A 28 -14.89 -23.26 -13.17
N LYS A 29 -14.59 -23.38 -11.86
CA LYS A 29 -15.52 -23.86 -10.83
C LYS A 29 -16.23 -22.71 -10.13
N VAL A 30 -17.43 -22.99 -9.63
CA VAL A 30 -18.26 -21.99 -8.93
C VAL A 30 -17.56 -21.50 -7.66
N GLU A 31 -16.96 -22.40 -6.89
CA GLU A 31 -16.27 -22.08 -5.64
C GLU A 31 -15.07 -21.16 -5.86
N GLU A 32 -14.35 -21.35 -6.98
CA GLU A 32 -13.22 -20.51 -7.36
C GLU A 32 -13.66 -19.08 -7.70
N ARG A 33 -14.76 -18.97 -8.45
CA ARG A 33 -15.37 -17.70 -8.80
C ARG A 33 -15.93 -16.98 -7.57
N GLU A 34 -16.67 -17.67 -6.71
CA GLU A 34 -17.24 -17.12 -5.47
C GLU A 34 -16.14 -16.59 -4.53
N ALA A 35 -15.05 -17.34 -4.38
CA ALA A 35 -13.91 -16.91 -3.59
C ALA A 35 -13.26 -15.64 -4.18
N LEU A 36 -13.08 -15.55 -5.50
CA LEU A 36 -12.56 -14.35 -6.15
C LEU A 36 -13.50 -13.15 -5.96
N VAL A 37 -14.80 -13.34 -6.15
CA VAL A 37 -15.82 -12.29 -5.90
C VAL A 37 -15.72 -11.79 -4.46
N ALA A 38 -15.62 -12.69 -3.49
CA ALA A 38 -15.47 -12.32 -2.08
C ALA A 38 -14.19 -11.52 -1.81
N GLN A 39 -13.07 -11.86 -2.45
CA GLN A 39 -11.81 -11.11 -2.34
C GLN A 39 -11.92 -9.70 -2.97
N ILE A 40 -12.60 -9.56 -4.12
CA ILE A 40 -12.84 -8.25 -4.75
C ILE A 40 -13.69 -7.37 -3.82
N VAL A 41 -14.78 -7.92 -3.28
CA VAL A 41 -15.68 -7.21 -2.36
C VAL A 41 -14.96 -6.79 -1.08
N ASP A 42 -14.15 -7.66 -0.48
CA ASP A 42 -13.38 -7.30 0.72
C ASP A 42 -12.34 -6.22 0.41
N SER A 43 -11.69 -6.28 -0.76
CA SER A 43 -10.76 -5.24 -1.21
C SER A 43 -11.43 -3.88 -1.40
N VAL A 44 -12.60 -3.83 -2.06
CA VAL A 44 -13.42 -2.60 -2.16
C VAL A 44 -13.76 -2.06 -0.77
N ALA A 45 -14.24 -2.91 0.14
CA ALA A 45 -14.61 -2.50 1.48
C ALA A 45 -13.42 -1.95 2.30
N ARG A 46 -12.21 -2.49 2.13
CA ARG A 46 -11.00 -1.98 2.77
C ARG A 46 -10.64 -0.58 2.29
N ILE A 47 -10.79 -0.30 0.99
CA ILE A 47 -10.57 1.03 0.41
C ILE A 47 -11.61 2.03 0.95
N ASP A 48 -12.88 1.65 0.93
CA ASP A 48 -13.98 2.50 1.41
C ASP A 48 -13.87 2.80 2.90
N TYR A 49 -13.40 1.83 3.69
CA TYR A 49 -13.14 2.04 5.12
C TYR A 49 -12.13 3.17 5.35
N VAL A 50 -11.02 3.21 4.60
CA VAL A 50 -10.02 4.30 4.71
C VAL A 50 -10.64 5.65 4.37
N LYS A 51 -11.44 5.72 3.30
CA LYS A 51 -12.16 6.95 2.91
C LYS A 51 -13.17 7.39 3.97
N LEU A 52 -13.81 6.43 4.66
CA LEU A 52 -14.78 6.72 5.71
C LEU A 52 -14.13 7.20 7.01
N ILE A 53 -13.01 6.59 7.45
CA ILE A 53 -12.28 7.09 8.62
C ILE A 53 -11.75 8.51 8.36
N ALA A 54 -11.42 8.84 7.11
CA ALA A 54 -11.02 10.17 6.67
C ALA A 54 -12.13 11.22 6.74
N LYS A 55 -13.36 10.86 7.16
CA LYS A 55 -14.48 11.80 7.40
C LYS A 55 -14.89 11.91 8.88
N ARG A 56 -14.38 11.04 9.75
CA ARG A 56 -14.78 11.01 11.17
C ARG A 56 -13.91 11.95 12.02
N PRO A 57 -14.39 12.37 13.21
CA PRO A 57 -13.53 12.97 14.23
C PRO A 57 -12.40 12.00 14.62
N ILE A 58 -11.22 12.54 14.93
CA ILE A 58 -10.03 11.77 15.31
C ILE A 58 -9.58 12.26 16.68
N SER A 59 -9.53 11.33 17.65
CA SER A 59 -8.98 11.62 18.98
C SER A 59 -7.49 11.96 18.89
N LEU A 60 -7.05 12.97 19.65
CA LEU A 60 -5.65 13.37 19.73
C LEU A 60 -4.74 12.25 20.27
N MET A 61 -5.29 11.32 21.07
CA MET A 61 -4.54 10.14 21.55
C MET A 61 -4.07 9.22 20.42
N ARG A 62 -4.67 9.34 19.22
CA ARG A 62 -4.26 8.56 18.04
C ARG A 62 -3.03 9.11 17.34
N LEU A 63 -2.60 10.32 17.68
CA LEU A 63 -1.41 10.99 17.14
C LEU A 63 -0.15 10.61 17.94
N ASP A 64 -0.30 10.27 19.21
CA ASP A 64 0.81 10.01 20.11
C ASP A 64 1.41 8.61 19.89
N PRO A 65 2.63 8.47 19.33
CA PRO A 65 3.26 7.17 19.15
C PRO A 65 3.60 6.47 20.47
N LYS A 66 3.59 7.16 21.62
CA LYS A 66 3.82 6.52 22.92
C LYS A 66 2.57 5.80 23.41
N ASN A 67 1.38 6.20 22.97
CA ASN A 67 0.13 5.51 23.30
C ASN A 67 -0.06 4.21 22.49
N ALA A 68 0.38 3.09 23.05
CA ALA A 68 0.33 1.77 22.37
C ALA A 68 -1.08 1.32 21.94
N GLU A 69 -2.10 1.72 22.70
CA GLU A 69 -3.47 1.26 22.49
C GLU A 69 -4.19 2.10 21.43
N MET A 70 -3.95 3.41 21.43
CA MET A 70 -4.71 4.36 20.63
C MET A 70 -3.98 4.83 19.39
N PHE A 71 -2.65 4.81 19.37
CA PHE A 71 -1.88 5.30 18.23
C PHE A 71 -2.34 4.65 16.92
N ASP A 72 -2.60 5.49 15.91
CA ASP A 72 -2.97 5.05 14.58
C ASP A 72 -2.36 6.01 13.54
N PRO A 73 -1.30 5.60 12.82
CA PRO A 73 -0.56 6.48 11.92
C PRO A 73 -1.41 6.99 10.76
N LEU A 74 -2.41 6.23 10.30
CA LEU A 74 -3.27 6.68 9.21
C LEU A 74 -4.25 7.75 9.70
N ARG A 75 -4.82 7.57 10.90
CA ARG A 75 -5.65 8.62 11.51
C ARG A 75 -4.83 9.84 11.90
N ALA A 76 -3.61 9.66 12.40
CA ALA A 76 -2.67 10.75 12.65
C ALA A 76 -2.38 11.53 11.36
N ALA A 77 -2.08 10.83 10.25
CA ALA A 77 -1.86 11.46 8.96
C ALA A 77 -3.07 12.28 8.47
N ILE A 78 -4.28 11.70 8.58
CA ILE A 78 -5.54 12.42 8.24
C ILE A 78 -5.70 13.68 9.10
N HIS A 79 -5.41 13.59 10.40
CA HIS A 79 -5.47 14.74 11.30
C HIS A 79 -4.48 15.83 10.89
N HIS A 80 -3.22 15.48 10.62
CA HIS A 80 -2.20 16.44 10.17
C HIS A 80 -2.59 17.11 8.85
N MET A 81 -3.07 16.33 7.87
CA MET A 81 -3.56 16.84 6.59
C MET A 81 -4.68 17.88 6.76
N ARG A 82 -5.69 17.58 7.59
CA ARG A 82 -6.82 18.49 7.84
C ARG A 82 -6.43 19.79 8.52
N ASN A 83 -5.34 19.78 9.28
CA ASN A 83 -4.81 20.97 9.96
C ASN A 83 -3.68 21.66 9.16
N GLY A 84 -3.54 21.35 7.87
CA GLY A 84 -2.56 21.99 6.99
C GLY A 84 -1.12 21.49 7.14
N ASN A 85 -0.84 20.57 8.06
CA ASN A 85 0.47 19.94 8.20
C ASN A 85 0.61 18.75 7.23
N VAL A 86 0.59 19.06 5.93
CA VAL A 86 0.59 18.08 4.85
C VAL A 86 1.88 17.25 4.84
N ASP A 87 3.02 17.87 5.15
CA ASP A 87 4.31 17.18 5.15
C ASP A 87 4.38 16.05 6.19
N GLU A 88 3.87 16.29 7.40
CA GLU A 88 3.77 15.27 8.44
C GLU A 88 2.81 14.15 8.04
N ALA A 89 1.73 14.47 7.33
CA ALA A 89 0.78 13.49 6.86
C ALA A 89 1.40 12.52 5.82
N PHE A 90 2.16 13.04 4.85
CA PHE A 90 2.91 12.20 3.92
C PHE A 90 3.94 11.32 4.63
N TRP A 91 4.65 11.90 5.61
CA TRP A 91 5.65 11.18 6.38
C TRP A 91 5.07 10.00 7.17
N LEU A 92 3.96 10.20 7.86
CA LEU A 92 3.26 9.14 8.59
C LEU A 92 2.75 8.03 7.66
N VAL A 93 2.24 8.37 6.47
CA VAL A 93 1.84 7.38 5.47
C VAL A 93 3.06 6.61 4.94
N PHE A 94 4.17 7.28 4.71
CA PHE A 94 5.42 6.62 4.29
C PHE A 94 5.90 5.64 5.35
N LEU A 95 6.01 6.08 6.61
CA LEU A 95 6.39 5.22 7.73
C LEU A 95 5.41 4.04 7.90
N PHE A 96 4.11 4.27 7.72
CA PHE A 96 3.10 3.22 7.75
C PHE A 96 3.40 2.12 6.72
N VAL A 97 3.84 2.47 5.51
CA VAL A 97 4.20 1.48 4.48
C VAL A 97 5.59 0.87 4.70
N VAL A 98 6.52 1.62 5.28
CA VAL A 98 7.85 1.09 5.65
C VAL A 98 7.74 0.04 6.74
N CYS A 99 7.01 0.33 7.81
CA CYS A 99 6.90 -0.54 8.97
C CYS A 99 5.79 -1.58 8.82
N GLY A 100 4.66 -1.23 8.20
CA GLY A 100 3.46 -2.04 8.14
C GLY A 100 2.71 -2.14 9.49
N LYS A 101 1.60 -2.88 9.48
CA LYS A 101 0.85 -3.26 10.68
C LYS A 101 1.04 -4.75 10.94
N HIS A 102 1.53 -5.11 12.11
CA HIS A 102 1.61 -6.50 12.55
C HIS A 102 0.30 -6.96 13.18
N LEU A 103 -0.05 -8.24 13.00
CA LEU A 103 -1.34 -8.81 13.44
C LEU A 103 -1.55 -8.66 14.96
N THR A 104 -0.52 -8.96 15.76
CA THR A 104 -0.60 -8.96 17.23
C THR A 104 0.09 -7.77 17.89
N LYS A 105 1.05 -7.15 17.21
CA LYS A 105 1.85 -6.03 17.74
C LYS A 105 1.39 -4.67 17.20
N GLY A 106 0.36 -4.66 16.35
CA GLY A 106 -0.20 -3.45 15.76
C GLY A 106 0.87 -2.63 15.04
N TYR A 107 1.04 -1.37 15.45
CA TYR A 107 2.02 -0.44 14.88
C TYR A 107 3.35 -0.40 15.67
N GLY A 108 3.71 -1.48 16.38
CA GLY A 108 4.88 -1.52 17.28
C GLY A 108 6.17 -0.98 16.66
N LEU A 109 6.55 -1.45 15.47
CA LEU A 109 7.74 -0.95 14.77
C LEU A 109 7.62 0.53 14.39
N LEU A 110 6.46 0.98 13.92
CA LEU A 110 6.27 2.39 13.58
C LEU A 110 6.33 3.28 14.82
N ARG A 111 5.75 2.85 15.94
CA ARG A 111 5.86 3.55 17.22
C ARG A 111 7.30 3.67 17.69
N MET A 112 8.09 2.61 17.51
CA MET A 112 9.53 2.64 17.80
C MET A 112 10.24 3.66 16.90
N VAL A 113 10.00 3.63 15.59
CA VAL A 113 10.68 4.55 14.65
C VAL A 113 10.20 5.99 14.83
N TYR A 114 8.90 6.24 14.64
CA TYR A 114 8.32 7.57 14.70
C TYR A 114 8.41 8.16 16.11
N GLY A 115 8.09 7.37 17.13
CA GLY A 115 8.14 7.79 18.52
C GLY A 115 9.54 7.79 19.12
N ALA A 116 10.61 7.58 18.35
CA ALA A 116 11.98 7.55 18.86
C ALA A 116 12.18 6.59 20.05
N TYR A 117 11.70 5.35 19.92
CA TYR A 117 11.87 4.25 20.87
C TYR A 117 11.49 4.63 22.31
N ASN A 118 12.45 4.75 23.23
CA ASN A 118 12.22 5.13 24.62
C ASN A 118 12.50 6.61 24.91
N ASP A 119 12.92 7.38 23.91
CA ASP A 119 13.22 8.80 24.08
C ASP A 119 11.93 9.65 24.18
N LYS A 120 12.07 10.87 24.71
CA LYS A 120 10.94 11.78 24.94
C LYS A 120 10.51 12.59 23.72
N PHE A 121 11.17 12.42 22.57
CA PHE A 121 10.86 13.16 21.35
C PHE A 121 10.20 12.27 20.29
N THR A 122 9.83 12.86 19.16
CA THR A 122 9.27 12.17 18.00
C THR A 122 10.04 12.58 16.75
N TRP A 123 10.31 11.63 15.86
CA TRP A 123 10.86 11.85 14.54
C TRP A 123 9.78 12.36 13.60
N THR A 124 9.29 13.59 13.86
CA THR A 124 8.43 14.33 12.92
C THR A 124 9.15 14.57 11.61
N TRP A 125 8.41 14.83 10.53
CA TRP A 125 9.01 15.23 9.26
C TRP A 125 9.90 16.45 9.43
N GLU A 126 9.44 17.45 10.19
CA GLU A 126 10.20 18.68 10.43
C GLU A 126 11.55 18.37 11.10
N LYS A 127 11.57 17.49 12.11
CA LYS A 127 12.80 17.11 12.80
C LYS A 127 13.71 16.27 11.90
N PHE A 128 13.15 15.23 11.28
CA PHE A 128 13.88 14.27 10.47
C PHE A 128 14.48 14.92 9.21
N SER A 129 13.71 15.73 8.50
CA SER A 129 14.11 16.27 7.19
C SER A 129 15.18 17.38 7.26
N LYS A 130 15.32 18.05 8.42
CA LYS A 130 16.36 19.05 8.68
C LYS A 130 17.76 18.42 8.66
N ASP A 131 17.92 17.29 9.34
CA ASP A 131 19.17 16.52 9.34
C ASP A 131 18.88 15.01 9.47
N PRO A 132 18.68 14.31 8.32
CA PRO A 132 18.48 12.86 8.33
C PRO A 132 19.65 12.08 8.94
N GLY A 133 20.85 12.67 9.04
CA GLY A 133 22.02 12.06 9.67
C GLY A 133 21.83 11.86 11.17
N GLN A 134 21.06 12.72 11.85
CA GLN A 134 20.73 12.55 13.27
C GLN A 134 19.92 11.27 13.50
N PHE A 135 19.05 10.89 12.55
CA PHE A 135 18.30 9.64 12.65
C PHE A 135 19.24 8.43 12.53
N THR A 136 20.22 8.45 11.61
CA THR A 136 21.22 7.38 11.51
C THR A 136 21.98 7.23 12.83
N LEU A 137 22.50 8.33 13.38
CA LEU A 137 23.21 8.29 14.66
C LEU A 137 22.33 7.74 15.78
N TRP A 138 21.10 8.24 15.90
CA TRP A 138 20.13 7.79 16.89
C TRP A 138 19.78 6.31 16.73
N LEU A 139 19.54 5.83 15.51
CA LEU A 139 19.20 4.43 15.25
C LEU A 139 20.35 3.52 15.69
N HIS A 140 21.59 3.87 15.33
CA HIS A 140 22.77 3.07 15.64
C HIS A 140 23.11 3.09 17.14
N GLN A 141 22.81 4.17 17.86
CA GLN A 141 22.94 4.22 19.32
C GLN A 141 21.98 3.29 20.05
N HIS A 142 20.78 3.05 19.49
CA HIS A 142 19.74 2.21 20.10
C HIS A 142 19.63 0.82 19.47
N LEU A 143 20.44 0.51 18.44
CA LEU A 143 20.20 -0.62 17.57
C LEU A 143 20.29 -1.97 18.30
N ASP A 144 21.25 -2.10 19.21
CA ASP A 144 21.44 -3.34 19.97
C ASP A 144 20.26 -3.61 20.90
N ASP A 145 19.75 -2.58 21.59
CA ASP A 145 18.54 -2.69 22.43
C ASP A 145 17.29 -3.00 21.61
N ILE A 146 17.13 -2.34 20.46
CA ILE A 146 16.03 -2.57 19.51
C ILE A 146 16.06 -4.01 19.00
N GLU A 147 17.24 -4.54 18.66
CA GLU A 147 17.38 -5.93 18.18
C GLU A 147 17.19 -6.96 19.29
N ALA A 148 17.60 -6.66 20.53
CA ALA A 148 17.28 -7.48 21.69
C ALA A 148 15.76 -7.60 21.90
N GLN A 149 14.99 -6.56 21.56
CA GLN A 149 13.53 -6.49 21.65
C GLN A 149 12.81 -6.64 20.31
N LYS A 150 13.45 -7.24 19.29
CA LYS A 150 12.90 -7.31 17.92
C LYS A 150 11.50 -7.92 17.81
N GLN A 151 11.11 -8.77 18.77
CA GLN A 151 9.78 -9.41 18.80
C GLN A 151 8.65 -8.41 19.11
N ASP A 152 8.97 -7.26 19.71
CA ASP A 152 8.02 -6.17 19.97
C ASP A 152 7.91 -5.18 18.80
N PHE A 153 8.91 -5.21 17.91
CA PHE A 153 8.99 -4.35 16.72
C PHE A 153 9.02 -5.16 15.40
N PRO A 154 8.08 -6.10 15.17
CA PRO A 154 8.02 -6.82 13.92
C PRO A 154 7.53 -5.90 12.80
N PHE A 155 8.07 -6.12 11.59
CA PHE A 155 7.48 -5.57 10.37
C PHE A 155 6.10 -6.19 10.10
N GLY A 156 5.24 -5.45 9.41
CA GLY A 156 4.02 -5.99 8.83
C GLY A 156 4.30 -7.00 7.70
N ASN A 157 3.28 -7.75 7.30
CA ASN A 157 3.46 -8.92 6.43
C ASN A 157 4.10 -8.62 5.06
N HIS A 158 3.84 -7.46 4.47
CA HIS A 158 4.45 -7.05 3.19
C HIS A 158 5.95 -6.72 3.31
N ARG A 159 6.46 -6.48 4.53
CA ARG A 159 7.83 -6.06 4.83
C ARG A 159 8.56 -7.01 5.79
N LYS A 160 8.01 -8.21 6.03
CA LYS A 160 8.51 -9.18 7.04
C LYS A 160 9.93 -9.69 6.82
N PHE A 161 10.50 -9.47 5.62
CA PHE A 161 11.86 -9.88 5.26
C PHE A 161 12.86 -8.73 5.23
N GLU A 162 12.42 -7.51 5.58
CA GLU A 162 13.30 -6.33 5.64
C GLU A 162 14.12 -6.31 6.94
N SER A 163 15.19 -5.50 6.93
CA SER A 163 16.07 -5.31 8.09
C SER A 163 15.80 -3.99 8.80
N ARG A 164 15.65 -4.03 10.14
CA ARG A 164 15.59 -2.81 10.96
C ARG A 164 16.90 -2.03 10.95
N ARG A 165 18.03 -2.71 10.75
CA ARG A 165 19.37 -2.11 10.68
C ARG A 165 19.54 -1.17 9.48
N GLU A 166 18.64 -1.24 8.50
CA GLU A 166 18.71 -0.48 7.26
C GLU A 166 17.58 0.56 7.14
N LEU A 167 16.86 0.81 8.23
CA LEU A 167 15.77 1.79 8.27
C LEU A 167 16.27 3.20 7.91
N ASP A 168 17.46 3.58 8.36
CA ASP A 168 18.05 4.87 8.05
C ASP A 168 18.31 5.04 6.53
N ILE A 169 18.72 3.97 5.83
CA ILE A 169 18.96 3.97 4.38
C ILE A 169 17.68 4.30 3.62
N VAL A 170 16.57 3.62 3.93
CA VAL A 170 15.28 3.83 3.25
C VAL A 170 14.67 5.19 3.60
N LEU A 171 14.74 5.62 4.87
CA LEU A 171 14.21 6.90 5.31
C LEU A 171 15.00 8.08 4.73
N LYS A 172 16.34 8.01 4.73
CA LYS A 172 17.20 9.05 4.15
C LYS A 172 16.98 9.20 2.65
N SER A 173 16.92 8.09 1.91
CA SER A 173 16.66 8.13 0.47
C SER A 173 15.25 8.62 0.13
N TYR A 174 14.27 8.43 1.01
CA TYR A 174 12.96 9.07 0.89
C TYR A 174 13.06 10.60 1.03
N ALA A 175 13.77 11.11 2.05
CA ALA A 175 13.96 12.55 2.19
C ALA A 175 14.68 13.15 0.97
N GLU A 176 15.72 12.48 0.46
CA GLU A 176 16.42 12.85 -0.77
C GLU A 176 15.47 12.87 -1.99
N TRP A 177 14.54 11.91 -2.09
CA TRP A 177 13.55 11.86 -3.15
C TRP A 177 12.54 13.02 -3.10
N ILE A 178 12.10 13.43 -1.90
CA ILE A 178 11.27 14.63 -1.72
C ILE A 178 12.04 15.91 -2.13
N GLY A 179 13.37 15.87 -2.04
CA GLY A 179 14.25 16.91 -2.55
C GLY A 179 14.59 18.00 -1.53
N PRO A 180 15.42 18.97 -1.92
CA PRO A 180 16.08 19.90 -0.98
C PRO A 180 15.12 20.85 -0.25
N LYS A 181 13.96 21.15 -0.84
CA LYS A 181 12.93 21.99 -0.21
C LYS A 181 12.26 21.31 0.99
N ARG A 182 12.44 20.00 1.15
CA ARG A 182 11.79 19.17 2.19
C ARG A 182 10.27 19.41 2.29
N SER A 183 9.63 19.69 1.15
CA SER A 183 8.20 19.99 1.06
C SER A 183 7.54 19.09 0.04
N HIS A 184 6.62 18.25 0.50
CA HIS A 184 5.80 17.37 -0.31
C HIS A 184 4.87 18.18 -1.22
N ALA A 185 4.34 19.31 -0.76
CA ALA A 185 3.52 20.18 -1.60
C ALA A 185 4.30 20.69 -2.82
N ALA A 186 5.53 21.20 -2.61
CA ALA A 186 6.40 21.64 -3.70
C ALA A 186 6.82 20.47 -4.60
N PHE A 187 7.15 19.32 -4.02
CA PHE A 187 7.50 18.10 -4.73
C PHE A 187 6.36 17.61 -5.65
N ILE A 188 5.13 17.59 -5.15
CA ILE A 188 3.95 17.17 -5.91
C ILE A 188 3.61 18.18 -7.01
N ALA A 189 3.72 19.48 -6.76
CA ALA A 189 3.50 20.50 -7.78
C ALA A 189 4.47 20.34 -8.96
N ASP A 190 5.76 20.14 -8.67
CA ASP A 190 6.78 19.84 -9.67
C ASP A 190 6.53 18.52 -10.40
N ALA A 191 6.14 17.46 -9.67
CA ALA A 191 5.79 16.17 -10.25
C ALA A 191 4.60 16.28 -11.21
N LYS A 192 3.55 17.05 -10.87
CA LYS A 192 2.40 17.31 -11.74
C LYS A 192 2.82 18.01 -13.04
N ALA A 193 3.65 19.04 -12.93
CA ALA A 193 4.18 19.76 -14.09
C ALA A 193 4.99 18.85 -15.01
N LYS A 194 5.89 18.03 -14.44
CA LYS A 194 6.74 17.10 -15.20
C LYS A 194 5.96 15.92 -15.79
N ALA A 195 4.97 15.40 -15.08
CA ALA A 195 4.12 14.30 -15.55
C ALA A 195 3.17 14.73 -16.69
N LYS A 196 2.95 16.04 -16.89
CA LYS A 196 1.95 16.59 -17.81
C LYS A 196 0.59 15.90 -17.60
N CYS A 197 0.22 15.71 -16.33
CA CYS A 197 -0.93 14.87 -15.99
C CYS A 197 -2.27 15.53 -16.29
N GLY A 198 -2.35 16.86 -16.30
CA GLY A 198 -3.65 17.55 -16.31
C GLY A 198 -4.51 17.02 -15.15
N ASN A 199 -5.73 16.59 -15.47
CA ASN A 199 -6.68 15.97 -14.53
C ASN A 199 -6.66 14.44 -14.56
N ASP A 200 -5.64 13.81 -15.15
CA ASP A 200 -5.53 12.35 -15.21
C ASP A 200 -4.75 11.80 -13.98
N PRO A 201 -5.44 11.21 -12.98
CA PRO A 201 -4.81 10.71 -11.77
C PRO A 201 -3.84 9.55 -12.03
N LYS A 202 -4.02 8.82 -13.15
CA LYS A 202 -3.18 7.68 -13.53
C LYS A 202 -1.80 8.11 -14.00
N LYS A 203 -1.70 9.24 -14.72
CA LYS A 203 -0.41 9.78 -15.19
C LYS A 203 0.48 10.20 -14.03
N LEU A 204 -0.08 10.89 -13.03
CA LEU A 204 0.69 11.29 -11.87
C LEU A 204 1.12 10.08 -11.04
N PHE A 205 0.22 9.10 -10.83
CA PHE A 205 0.58 7.84 -10.17
C PHE A 205 1.78 7.18 -10.86
N ASP A 206 1.69 6.97 -12.17
CA ASP A 206 2.71 6.27 -12.94
C ASP A 206 4.06 7.01 -12.92
N TYR A 207 4.01 8.34 -13.05
CA TYR A 207 5.19 9.18 -12.93
C TYR A 207 5.86 9.01 -11.57
N LEU A 208 5.10 9.16 -10.48
CA LEU A 208 5.62 9.02 -9.12
C LEU A 208 6.16 7.62 -8.89
N TYR A 209 5.43 6.58 -9.28
CA TYR A 209 5.81 5.17 -9.14
C TYR A 209 7.18 4.88 -9.78
N LYS A 210 7.39 5.38 -11.01
CA LYS A 210 8.67 5.23 -11.72
C LYS A 210 9.79 6.02 -11.04
N LYS A 211 9.50 7.22 -10.53
CA LYS A 211 10.49 8.09 -9.87
C LYS A 211 10.87 7.60 -8.48
N MET A 212 9.99 6.87 -7.78
CA MET A 212 10.30 6.23 -6.50
C MET A 212 11.40 5.16 -6.57
N LYS A 213 11.93 4.83 -7.77
CA LYS A 213 13.19 4.08 -7.87
C LYS A 213 14.36 4.73 -7.12
N ALA A 214 14.26 6.02 -6.81
CA ALA A 214 15.23 6.74 -5.99
C ALA A 214 15.21 6.32 -4.50
N VAL A 215 14.09 5.81 -4.01
CA VAL A 215 13.95 5.36 -2.62
C VAL A 215 14.52 3.94 -2.50
N LYS A 216 15.62 3.82 -1.75
CA LYS A 216 16.35 2.57 -1.56
C LYS A 216 15.52 1.59 -0.74
N GLN A 217 15.66 0.29 -1.04
CA GLN A 217 14.94 -0.80 -0.33
C GLN A 217 13.42 -0.64 -0.30
N PHE A 218 12.88 0.13 -1.26
CA PHE A 218 11.46 0.36 -1.38
C PHE A 218 10.98 -0.27 -2.68
N GLY A 219 10.86 -1.59 -2.67
CA GLY A 219 10.53 -2.41 -3.85
C GLY A 219 9.14 -2.11 -4.43
N ARG A 220 8.76 -2.89 -5.46
CA ARG A 220 7.48 -2.72 -6.18
C ARG A 220 6.27 -2.61 -5.24
N ALA A 221 6.16 -3.52 -4.27
CA ALA A 221 5.07 -3.55 -3.30
C ALA A 221 5.03 -2.26 -2.45
N GLY A 222 6.17 -1.84 -1.88
CA GLY A 222 6.25 -0.60 -1.11
C GLY A 222 5.83 0.64 -1.92
N LYS A 223 6.31 0.78 -3.16
CA LYS A 223 5.94 1.90 -4.05
C LYS A 223 4.43 1.93 -4.32
N PHE A 224 3.86 0.77 -4.67
CA PHE A 224 2.45 0.64 -4.97
C PHE A 224 1.57 0.91 -3.73
N ASP A 225 1.93 0.32 -2.59
CA ASP A 225 1.23 0.48 -1.32
C ASP A 225 1.26 1.93 -0.84
N TYR A 226 2.40 2.61 -0.95
CA TYR A 226 2.53 4.02 -0.57
C TYR A 226 1.68 4.93 -1.44
N LEU A 227 1.81 4.82 -2.77
CA LEU A 227 1.08 5.69 -3.69
C LEU A 227 -0.44 5.43 -3.65
N THR A 228 -0.85 4.18 -3.48
CA THR A 228 -2.27 3.91 -3.26
C THR A 228 -2.75 4.41 -1.91
N MET A 229 -1.93 4.33 -0.84
CA MET A 229 -2.33 4.83 0.48
C MET A 229 -2.46 6.34 0.53
N ILE A 230 -1.54 7.11 -0.06
CA ILE A 230 -1.67 8.57 -0.13
C ILE A 230 -2.92 9.00 -0.92
N GLY A 231 -3.27 8.27 -1.99
CA GLY A 231 -4.53 8.47 -2.72
C GLY A 231 -5.76 8.18 -1.88
N LYS A 232 -5.78 7.05 -1.16
CA LYS A 232 -6.88 6.65 -0.27
C LYS A 232 -7.10 7.59 0.90
N VAL A 233 -6.02 8.11 1.48
CA VAL A 233 -6.05 9.10 2.57
C VAL A 233 -6.55 10.46 2.05
N GLY A 234 -6.39 10.73 0.75
CA GLY A 234 -6.82 11.98 0.11
C GLY A 234 -5.74 13.06 0.10
N LEU A 235 -4.46 12.69 0.26
CA LEU A 235 -3.34 13.64 0.19
C LEU A 235 -3.15 14.20 -1.22
N ILE A 236 -3.30 13.33 -2.23
CA ILE A 236 -3.29 13.70 -3.65
C ILE A 236 -4.27 12.82 -4.42
N ASP A 237 -4.86 13.38 -5.47
CA ASP A 237 -5.72 12.64 -6.39
C ASP A 237 -4.87 11.83 -7.39
N ILE A 238 -4.65 10.55 -7.07
CA ILE A 238 -3.94 9.59 -7.90
C ILE A 238 -4.58 8.21 -7.80
N GLU A 239 -4.47 7.43 -8.87
CA GLU A 239 -4.85 6.02 -8.88
C GLU A 239 -3.92 5.21 -9.79
N PRO A 240 -3.66 3.93 -9.49
CA PRO A 240 -2.77 3.13 -10.32
C PRO A 240 -3.34 2.88 -11.73
N PRO A 241 -2.58 3.12 -12.81
CA PRO A 241 -3.00 2.76 -14.17
C PRO A 241 -3.07 1.24 -14.41
N SER A 242 -2.28 0.48 -13.67
CA SER A 242 -2.16 -0.97 -13.82
C SER A 242 -1.88 -1.63 -12.48
N ALA A 243 -1.90 -2.97 -12.46
CA ALA A 243 -1.52 -3.75 -11.30
C ALA A 243 0.00 -3.96 -11.23
N TYR A 244 0.80 -3.32 -12.10
CA TYR A 244 2.26 -3.41 -12.13
C TYR A 244 2.79 -4.84 -11.94
N MET A 245 2.40 -5.75 -12.84
CA MET A 245 2.75 -7.17 -12.78
C MET A 245 4.25 -7.44 -12.94
N VAL A 246 4.99 -6.54 -13.60
CA VAL A 246 6.44 -6.67 -13.75
C VAL A 246 7.12 -6.46 -12.40
N GLY A 247 7.76 -7.53 -11.89
CA GLY A 247 8.40 -7.53 -10.57
C GLY A 247 7.43 -7.80 -9.40
N ALA A 248 6.17 -8.13 -9.69
CA ALA A 248 5.25 -8.68 -8.70
C ALA A 248 5.46 -10.19 -8.55
N THR A 249 5.12 -10.74 -7.38
CA THR A 249 5.13 -12.19 -7.12
C THR A 249 3.71 -12.71 -6.90
N GLY A 250 3.03 -12.24 -5.83
CA GLY A 250 1.66 -12.64 -5.51
C GLY A 250 0.64 -12.26 -6.59
N PRO A 251 0.56 -10.97 -6.99
CA PRO A 251 -0.33 -10.53 -8.07
C PRO A 251 -0.07 -11.25 -9.40
N GLU A 252 1.22 -11.47 -9.75
CA GLU A 252 1.59 -12.22 -10.96
C GLU A 252 1.05 -13.65 -10.91
N ARG A 253 1.30 -14.38 -9.83
CA ARG A 253 0.79 -15.75 -9.65
C ARG A 253 -0.73 -15.81 -9.75
N GLY A 254 -1.43 -14.83 -9.17
CA GLY A 254 -2.88 -14.75 -9.25
C GLY A 254 -3.39 -14.47 -10.65
N ALA A 255 -2.74 -13.58 -11.39
CA ALA A 255 -3.08 -13.34 -12.79
C ALA A 255 -2.82 -14.58 -13.67
N ARG A 256 -1.69 -15.28 -13.47
CA ARG A 256 -1.38 -16.55 -14.16
C ARG A 256 -2.44 -17.60 -13.90
N LEU A 257 -2.81 -17.78 -12.64
CA LEU A 257 -3.88 -18.70 -12.27
C LEU A 257 -5.19 -18.32 -12.96
N LEU A 258 -5.58 -17.05 -12.89
CA LEU A 258 -6.86 -16.58 -13.43
C LEU A 258 -6.97 -16.77 -14.94
N PHE A 259 -5.95 -16.32 -15.69
CA PHE A 259 -5.99 -16.27 -17.15
C PHE A 259 -5.46 -17.53 -17.83
N SER A 260 -4.63 -18.32 -17.16
CA SER A 260 -3.96 -19.49 -17.73
C SER A 260 -4.23 -20.80 -16.97
N GLY A 261 -4.96 -20.75 -15.86
CA GLY A 261 -5.40 -21.93 -15.09
C GLY A 261 -4.36 -22.51 -14.13
N ALA A 262 -3.13 -21.98 -14.10
CA ALA A 262 -2.10 -22.40 -13.16
C ALA A 262 -1.13 -21.25 -12.81
N VAL A 263 -0.63 -21.23 -11.57
CA VAL A 263 0.21 -20.14 -11.03
C VAL A 263 1.59 -20.03 -11.68
N ASP A 264 2.07 -21.09 -12.30
CA ASP A 264 3.38 -21.22 -12.96
C ASP A 264 3.27 -21.25 -14.49
N ASN A 265 2.05 -21.19 -15.04
CA ASN A 265 1.84 -21.17 -16.48
C ASN A 265 2.33 -19.85 -17.10
N LYS A 266 3.23 -19.97 -18.07
CA LYS A 266 3.93 -18.86 -18.76
C LYS A 266 3.35 -18.50 -20.13
N THR A 267 2.15 -18.96 -20.49
CA THR A 267 1.48 -18.58 -21.75
C THR A 267 1.46 -17.07 -21.96
N TYR A 268 1.14 -16.30 -20.92
CA TYR A 268 1.20 -14.83 -20.96
C TYR A 268 2.46 -14.31 -20.26
N SER A 269 3.12 -13.35 -20.89
CA SER A 269 4.17 -12.53 -20.27
C SER A 269 3.57 -11.64 -19.17
N LYS A 270 4.42 -11.11 -18.28
CA LYS A 270 3.96 -10.21 -17.20
C LYS A 270 3.27 -8.95 -17.74
N LYS A 271 3.70 -8.45 -18.91
CA LYS A 271 3.08 -7.28 -19.54
C LYS A 271 1.68 -7.61 -20.06
N GLU A 272 1.52 -8.77 -20.69
CA GLU A 272 0.20 -9.24 -21.16
C GLU A 272 -0.74 -9.48 -19.97
N LEU A 273 -0.26 -10.09 -18.88
CA LEU A 273 -1.04 -10.24 -17.65
C LEU A 273 -1.52 -8.89 -17.08
N ASP A 274 -0.69 -7.84 -17.16
CA ASP A 274 -1.08 -6.49 -16.71
C ASP A 274 -2.17 -5.90 -17.61
N VAL A 275 -2.07 -6.09 -18.93
CA VAL A 275 -3.11 -5.68 -19.90
C VAL A 275 -4.42 -6.42 -19.65
N LEU A 276 -4.37 -7.74 -19.44
CA LEU A 276 -5.54 -8.56 -19.12
C LEU A 276 -6.19 -8.13 -17.79
N ALA A 277 -5.37 -7.82 -16.78
CA ALA A 277 -5.85 -7.31 -15.50
C ALA A 277 -6.56 -5.94 -15.65
N ILE A 278 -6.04 -5.05 -16.50
CA ILE A 278 -6.69 -3.77 -16.83
C ILE A 278 -8.05 -3.99 -17.51
N GLN A 279 -8.11 -4.87 -18.52
CA GLN A 279 -9.36 -5.20 -19.22
C GLN A 279 -10.40 -5.77 -18.26
N LEU A 280 -9.99 -6.71 -17.39
CA LEU A 280 -10.86 -7.28 -16.39
C LEU A 280 -11.35 -6.24 -15.38
N GLY A 281 -10.48 -5.37 -14.88
CA GLY A 281 -10.88 -4.32 -13.94
C GLY A 281 -11.85 -3.31 -14.57
N ASN A 282 -11.66 -2.96 -15.84
CA ASN A 282 -12.62 -2.14 -16.59
C ASN A 282 -13.99 -2.82 -16.69
N ALA A 283 -14.03 -4.12 -17.02
CA ALA A 283 -15.27 -4.88 -17.10
C ALA A 283 -15.99 -4.97 -15.74
N LEU A 284 -15.24 -5.16 -14.65
CA LEU A 284 -15.77 -5.22 -13.29
C LEU A 284 -16.17 -3.84 -12.74
N GLY A 285 -15.65 -2.76 -13.33
CA GLY A 285 -15.82 -1.39 -12.83
C GLY A 285 -15.07 -1.14 -11.52
N VAL A 286 -13.89 -1.73 -11.35
CA VAL A 286 -13.05 -1.57 -10.15
C VAL A 286 -11.64 -1.11 -10.50
N GLY A 287 -11.02 -0.34 -9.61
CA GLY A 287 -9.66 0.18 -9.81
C GLY A 287 -8.56 -0.89 -9.69
N MET A 288 -7.36 -0.58 -10.18
CA MET A 288 -6.27 -1.56 -10.24
C MET A 288 -5.71 -1.99 -8.88
N GLN A 289 -5.87 -1.17 -7.84
CA GLN A 289 -5.59 -1.62 -6.47
C GLN A 289 -6.50 -2.78 -6.07
N VAL A 290 -7.80 -2.71 -6.41
CA VAL A 290 -8.75 -3.77 -6.07
C VAL A 290 -8.35 -5.08 -6.74
N ILE A 291 -8.03 -5.02 -8.03
CA ILE A 291 -7.58 -6.18 -8.82
C ILE A 291 -6.30 -6.79 -8.25
N GLU A 292 -5.29 -5.96 -7.99
CA GLU A 292 -4.00 -6.39 -7.47
C GLU A 292 -4.13 -7.13 -6.13
N ASP A 293 -4.87 -6.51 -5.21
CA ASP A 293 -5.13 -7.05 -3.88
C ASP A 293 -5.95 -8.36 -3.95
N SER A 294 -7.00 -8.38 -4.77
CA SER A 294 -7.94 -9.50 -4.82
C SER A 294 -7.29 -10.74 -5.40
N ILE A 295 -6.56 -10.63 -6.51
CA ILE A 295 -5.92 -11.80 -7.16
C ILE A 295 -4.73 -12.30 -6.33
N CYS A 296 -4.00 -11.41 -5.65
CA CYS A 296 -2.87 -11.78 -4.80
C CYS A 296 -3.32 -12.63 -3.60
N ASN A 297 -4.47 -12.31 -3.01
CA ASN A 297 -5.04 -13.06 -1.89
C ASN A 297 -5.78 -14.31 -2.36
N TRP A 298 -6.62 -14.19 -3.40
CA TRP A 298 -7.38 -15.31 -3.96
C TRP A 298 -6.48 -16.50 -4.35
N GLN A 299 -5.34 -16.26 -5.01
CA GLN A 299 -4.47 -17.35 -5.47
C GLN A 299 -3.87 -18.23 -4.38
N LYS A 300 -3.92 -17.79 -3.11
CA LYS A 300 -3.43 -18.59 -1.96
C LYS A 300 -4.39 -19.74 -1.63
N SER A 301 -5.70 -19.50 -1.79
CA SER A 301 -6.78 -20.44 -1.50
C SER A 301 -7.90 -20.27 -2.54
N PRO A 302 -7.70 -20.70 -3.81
CA PRO A 302 -8.58 -20.32 -4.92
C PRO A 302 -10.04 -20.73 -4.75
N ALA A 303 -10.31 -21.87 -4.13
CA ALA A 303 -11.68 -22.37 -3.89
C ALA A 303 -12.25 -22.00 -2.51
N LYS A 304 -11.52 -21.19 -1.71
CA LYS A 304 -11.93 -20.85 -0.34
C LYS A 304 -11.59 -19.41 -0.02
N TYR A 305 -12.61 -18.60 0.25
CA TYR A 305 -12.42 -17.24 0.72
C TYR A 305 -11.71 -17.21 2.09
N GLU A 306 -10.61 -16.47 2.14
CA GLU A 306 -9.89 -16.13 3.37
C GLU A 306 -9.79 -14.60 3.50
N PRO A 307 -10.33 -14.01 4.57
CA PRO A 307 -10.30 -12.56 4.75
C PRO A 307 -8.88 -12.06 4.91
N PHE A 308 -8.59 -10.86 4.40
CA PHE A 308 -7.31 -10.21 4.62
C PHE A 308 -7.10 -9.90 6.12
N ARG A 309 -5.97 -10.29 6.69
CA ARG A 309 -5.67 -10.14 8.13
C ARG A 309 -4.57 -9.13 8.46
N GLY A 310 -4.12 -8.34 7.49
CA GLY A 310 -2.92 -7.49 7.63
C GLY A 310 -1.67 -8.22 7.19
#